data_AF-A0A0T1W6Y0-F1
#
_entry.id   AF-A0A0T1W6Y0-F1
#
_cell.length_a   1.000
_cell.length_b   1.000
_cell.length_c   1.000
_cell.angle_alpha   90.00
_cell.angle_beta   90.00
_cell.angle_gamma   90.00
#
_symmetry.space_group_name_H-M   'P 1'
#
loop_
_entity.id
_entity.type
_entity.pdbx_description
1 polymer ?
#
loop_
_entity_poly.entity_id
_entity_poly.type
_entity_poly.pdbx_seq_one_letter_code
_entity_poly.pdbx_strand_id
1 'polypeptide(L)'
;MFPTTARTFEQVVMHPRVNEIVRLLVDGHTSLIVCERGLAPGDARTRRMRTKSRTARSALLRGVCPVFLTIALTINTIPARVSNPVRLSATSGAVFDDFLGPAGSAPNAQFWDAAPGPTAGIGALENNTVSPSNVRLDGQGHLVIEAQATPTGYTSGRIVTFGKVDMLYGRVEARIKLPSTFAIWPAFWMLGTNFFEVSWPQCGEIDIVDMVSDESHFYAGIHGPVSPPEPSGYVLTTAKRSSDDMPLTDGFHTYWANWRPDFIQLGVDDTPLAEYTPASLPPGAQWVFNEPMFAILNIAVGNAYIGTPDARTTFPATMLVDWFRYTPL
;
A
#
# COMPACT_ATOMS: atom_id res chain seq x y z
N MET A 1 24.00 39.47 30.39
CA MET A 1 22.56 39.21 30.65
C MET A 1 21.88 39.24 29.29
N PHE A 2 21.72 38.07 28.65
CA PHE A 2 21.06 37.89 27.34
C PHE A 2 19.83 37.01 27.58
N PRO A 3 18.64 37.35 27.09
CA PRO A 3 17.51 36.44 27.17
C PRO A 3 17.47 35.54 25.92
N THR A 4 17.49 34.24 26.18
CA THR A 4 17.21 33.14 25.27
C THR A 4 15.71 33.07 24.99
N THR A 5 15.30 33.22 23.72
CA THR A 5 13.94 32.85 23.27
C THR A 5 13.98 31.45 22.68
N ALA A 6 13.43 30.49 23.42
CA ALA A 6 13.10 29.16 22.91
C ALA A 6 11.89 29.27 21.96
N ARG A 7 12.04 28.79 20.72
CA ARG A 7 10.89 28.55 19.83
C ARG A 7 10.22 27.25 20.25
N THR A 8 8.96 27.34 20.63
CA THR A 8 8.06 26.21 20.83
C THR A 8 7.86 25.47 19.50
N PHE A 9 8.23 24.19 19.46
CA PHE A 9 7.75 23.26 18.45
C PHE A 9 6.26 23.02 18.71
N GLU A 10 5.38 23.48 17.82
CA GLU A 10 4.01 22.97 17.76
C GLU A 10 4.07 21.49 17.36
N GLN A 11 3.69 20.61 18.29
CA GLN A 11 3.35 19.24 17.96
C GLN A 11 2.12 19.27 17.05
N VAL A 12 2.30 18.92 15.79
CA VAL A 12 1.19 18.54 14.92
C VAL A 12 0.51 17.34 15.57
N VAL A 13 -0.69 17.56 16.11
CA VAL A 13 -1.53 16.51 16.70
C VAL A 13 -2.04 15.64 15.55
N MET A 14 -1.27 14.61 15.18
CA MET A 14 -1.70 13.57 14.25
C MET A 14 -2.85 12.77 14.85
N HIS A 15 -3.87 12.46 14.04
CA HIS A 15 -5.04 11.70 14.46
C HIS A 15 -4.59 10.31 15.00
N PRO A 16 -5.13 9.83 16.15
CA PRO A 16 -4.65 8.62 16.83
C PRO A 16 -4.57 7.35 15.96
N ARG A 17 -5.38 7.28 14.90
CA ARG A 17 -5.41 6.16 13.94
C ARG A 17 -4.27 6.16 12.92
N VAL A 18 -3.61 7.30 12.67
CA VAL A 18 -2.43 7.40 11.77
C VAL A 18 -1.21 6.70 12.37
N ASN A 19 -1.03 6.78 13.69
CA ASN A 19 0.01 6.03 14.38
C ASN A 19 -0.23 4.51 14.38
N GLU A 20 -1.49 4.07 14.21
CA GLU A 20 -1.87 2.67 14.07
C GLU A 20 -1.69 2.18 12.63
N ILE A 21 -1.97 3.05 11.63
CA ILE A 21 -1.67 2.84 10.20
C ILE A 21 -0.18 2.60 9.96
N VAL A 22 0.70 3.41 10.58
CA VAL A 22 2.17 3.26 10.52
C VAL A 22 2.66 1.98 11.20
N ARG A 23 1.96 1.47 12.22
CA ARG A 23 2.33 0.22 12.89
C ARG A 23 1.84 -1.02 12.14
N LEU A 24 0.61 -1.01 11.61
CA LEU A 24 0.00 -2.18 11.00
C LEU A 24 0.42 -2.41 9.53
N LEU A 25 0.82 -1.36 8.81
CA LEU A 25 1.54 -1.52 7.53
C LEU A 25 2.94 -2.12 7.71
N VAL A 26 3.47 -2.17 8.93
CA VAL A 26 4.78 -2.76 9.27
C VAL A 26 4.65 -4.20 9.77
N ASP A 27 3.54 -4.55 10.44
CA ASP A 27 3.34 -5.84 11.11
C ASP A 27 2.55 -6.89 10.30
N GLY A 28 2.18 -6.58 9.05
CA GLY A 28 1.50 -7.51 8.14
C GLY A 28 2.40 -8.68 7.73
N HIS A 29 2.17 -9.86 8.33
CA HIS A 29 2.72 -11.13 7.87
C HIS A 29 2.17 -11.48 6.47
N THR A 30 2.74 -10.91 5.41
CA THR A 30 2.47 -11.34 4.04
C THR A 30 3.65 -12.18 3.58
N SER A 31 3.39 -13.47 3.32
CA SER A 31 4.37 -14.38 2.73
C SER A 31 4.76 -13.87 1.34
N LEU A 32 6.08 -13.91 1.07
CA LEU A 32 6.69 -13.83 -0.27
C LEU A 32 5.86 -14.54 -1.34
N ILE A 33 5.94 -14.09 -2.61
CA ILE A 33 6.04 -14.88 -3.87
C ILE A 33 5.97 -13.85 -5.03
N VAL A 34 7.07 -13.48 -5.72
CA VAL A 34 7.79 -14.18 -6.80
C VAL A 34 6.87 -14.86 -7.82
N CYS A 35 6.64 -14.20 -8.96
CA CYS A 35 6.08 -14.82 -10.15
C CYS A 35 7.08 -15.87 -10.69
N GLU A 36 7.01 -17.12 -10.22
CA GLU A 36 7.75 -18.22 -10.84
C GLU A 36 7.08 -18.60 -12.17
N ARG A 37 7.84 -18.45 -13.25
CA ARG A 37 7.48 -18.99 -14.58
C ARG A 37 7.34 -20.51 -14.47
N GLY A 38 6.21 -21.02 -14.96
CA GLY A 38 5.93 -22.45 -15.02
C GLY A 38 7.00 -23.24 -15.77
N LEU A 39 7.54 -24.27 -15.11
CA LEU A 39 8.22 -25.39 -15.75
C LEU A 39 7.46 -26.68 -15.38
N ALA A 40 7.29 -27.53 -16.40
CA ALA A 40 6.41 -28.70 -16.46
C ALA A 40 6.77 -29.84 -15.46
N PRO A 41 5.85 -30.80 -15.20
CA PRO A 41 5.90 -31.67 -14.00
C PRO A 41 6.78 -32.91 -14.19
N GLY A 42 7.49 -33.29 -13.12
CA GLY A 42 8.26 -34.53 -13.03
C GLY A 42 8.47 -35.01 -11.59
N ASP A 43 7.67 -35.99 -11.22
CA ASP A 43 7.83 -37.02 -10.17
C ASP A 43 7.89 -36.69 -8.66
N ALA A 44 6.95 -37.32 -7.97
CA ALA A 44 6.69 -37.28 -6.55
C ALA A 44 7.65 -38.15 -5.72
N ARG A 45 7.86 -37.76 -4.45
CA ARG A 45 8.02 -38.69 -3.32
C ARG A 45 7.76 -37.99 -1.97
N THR A 46 6.63 -38.35 -1.37
CA THR A 46 6.18 -37.94 -0.04
C THR A 46 6.98 -38.61 1.09
N ARG A 47 7.34 -37.86 2.14
CA ARG A 47 7.67 -38.45 3.45
C ARG A 47 7.04 -37.63 4.58
N ARG A 48 6.04 -38.22 5.24
CA ARG A 48 5.29 -37.67 6.38
C ARG A 48 6.01 -38.04 7.68
N MET A 49 6.30 -37.07 8.55
CA MET A 49 6.66 -37.35 9.95
C MET A 49 5.53 -36.93 10.89
N ARG A 50 5.24 -37.81 11.83
CA ARG A 50 4.16 -37.73 12.82
C ARG A 50 4.83 -37.87 14.19
N THR A 51 4.64 -36.93 15.10
CA THR A 51 5.08 -37.05 16.50
C THR A 51 3.88 -37.01 17.44
N LYS A 52 3.90 -37.95 18.40
CA LYS A 52 2.83 -38.29 19.33
C LYS A 52 2.96 -37.48 20.63
N SER A 53 1.84 -37.00 21.15
CA SER A 53 1.67 -36.47 22.51
C SER A 53 1.71 -37.59 23.56
N ARG A 54 2.36 -37.36 24.71
CA ARG A 54 2.20 -38.19 25.93
C ARG A 54 1.66 -37.34 27.06
N THR A 55 0.46 -37.67 27.49
CA THR A 55 -0.20 -37.29 28.75
C THR A 55 0.42 -38.05 29.93
N ALA A 56 0.61 -37.38 31.07
CA ALA A 56 0.93 -38.04 32.35
C ALA A 56 -0.12 -37.68 33.41
N ARG A 57 -0.48 -38.71 34.18
CA ARG A 57 -1.62 -38.80 35.10
C ARG A 57 -1.33 -38.17 36.47
N SER A 58 -2.43 -37.70 37.06
CA SER A 58 -2.68 -37.29 38.43
C SER A 58 -2.40 -38.35 39.50
N ALA A 59 -1.93 -37.91 40.68
CA ALA A 59 -1.98 -38.66 41.93
C ALA A 59 -2.62 -37.78 43.03
N LEU A 60 -3.56 -38.39 43.75
CA LEU A 60 -4.38 -37.82 44.83
C LEU A 60 -3.63 -37.89 46.17
N LEU A 61 -3.60 -36.79 46.95
CA LEU A 61 -3.44 -36.86 48.41
C LEU A 61 -4.51 -36.01 49.09
N ARG A 62 -5.19 -36.62 50.07
CA ARG A 62 -6.23 -36.03 50.90
C ARG A 62 -5.62 -35.37 52.13
N GLY A 63 -6.21 -34.24 52.53
CA GLY A 63 -6.31 -33.82 53.92
C GLY A 63 -5.42 -32.64 54.31
N VAL A 64 -6.01 -31.46 54.42
CA VAL A 64 -6.15 -30.60 55.61
C VAL A 64 -6.87 -29.34 55.12
N CYS A 65 -7.87 -28.89 55.85
CA CYS A 65 -8.74 -27.75 55.52
C CYS A 65 -8.16 -26.46 56.09
N PRO A 66 -7.70 -25.48 55.28
CA PRO A 66 -7.49 -24.12 55.74
C PRO A 66 -8.69 -23.29 55.28
N VAL A 67 -9.29 -22.57 56.22
CA VAL A 67 -10.27 -21.52 55.95
C VAL A 67 -9.57 -20.43 55.13
N PHE A 68 -9.71 -20.47 53.81
CA PHE A 68 -9.31 -19.38 52.92
C PHE A 68 -10.49 -18.43 52.75
N LEU A 69 -10.35 -17.24 53.30
CA LEU A 69 -11.19 -16.09 53.00
C LEU A 69 -11.06 -15.79 51.49
N THR A 70 -12.04 -16.22 50.70
CA THR A 70 -12.13 -15.90 49.28
C THR A 70 -12.62 -14.48 49.16
N ILE A 71 -11.69 -13.53 48.98
CA ILE A 71 -12.04 -12.25 48.37
C ILE A 71 -12.41 -12.59 46.92
N ALA A 72 -13.70 -12.64 46.63
CA ALA A 72 -14.19 -12.66 45.26
C ALA A 72 -13.79 -11.32 44.62
N LEU A 73 -12.62 -11.30 43.99
CA LEU A 73 -12.26 -10.23 43.07
C LEU A 73 -13.20 -10.41 41.87
N THR A 74 -14.33 -9.70 41.88
CA THR A 74 -15.13 -9.53 40.69
C THR A 74 -14.26 -8.74 39.72
N ILE A 75 -13.54 -9.46 38.87
CA ILE A 75 -13.08 -8.90 37.60
C ILE A 75 -14.38 -8.56 36.89
N ASN A 76 -14.81 -7.30 36.99
CA ASN A 76 -15.74 -6.73 36.04
C ASN A 76 -15.03 -6.87 34.70
N THR A 77 -15.33 -7.96 33.98
CA THR A 77 -15.03 -8.04 32.56
C THR A 77 -15.91 -6.98 31.93
N ILE A 78 -15.38 -5.76 31.84
CA ILE A 78 -15.89 -4.77 30.90
C ILE A 78 -15.85 -5.52 29.57
N PRO A 79 -17.00 -5.83 28.95
CA PRO A 79 -16.96 -6.39 27.60
C PRO A 79 -16.17 -5.36 26.80
N ALA A 80 -15.02 -5.79 26.25
CA ALA A 80 -14.36 -5.00 25.23
C ALA A 80 -15.46 -4.71 24.21
N ARG A 81 -15.83 -3.43 24.07
CA ARG A 81 -16.63 -3.02 22.92
C ARG A 81 -15.76 -3.41 21.75
N VAL A 82 -16.10 -4.51 21.09
CA VAL A 82 -15.78 -4.69 19.69
C VAL A 82 -16.51 -3.53 19.04
N SER A 83 -15.81 -2.40 18.88
CA SER A 83 -16.29 -1.34 18.03
C SER A 83 -16.51 -2.00 16.69
N ASN A 84 -17.76 -1.99 16.20
CA ASN A 84 -18.02 -2.35 14.82
C ASN A 84 -17.00 -1.64 13.94
N PRO A 85 -16.39 -2.33 12.96
CA PRO A 85 -15.52 -1.66 12.01
C PRO A 85 -16.26 -0.44 11.45
N VAL A 86 -15.68 0.74 11.67
CA VAL A 86 -16.20 1.95 11.05
C VAL A 86 -15.79 1.84 9.59
N ARG A 87 -16.68 1.29 8.76
CA ARG A 87 -16.56 1.44 7.31
C ARG A 87 -16.50 2.94 7.04
N LEU A 88 -15.34 3.40 6.57
CA LEU A 88 -15.18 4.78 6.17
C LEU A 88 -16.16 5.04 5.03
N SER A 89 -16.94 6.10 5.16
CA SER A 89 -17.90 6.49 4.13
C SER A 89 -17.13 7.19 3.02
N ALA A 90 -17.53 6.95 1.76
CA ALA A 90 -16.91 7.60 0.63
C ALA A 90 -16.99 9.13 0.74
N THR A 91 -15.96 9.80 0.28
CA THR A 91 -15.85 11.26 0.20
C THR A 91 -16.98 11.82 -0.64
N SER A 92 -17.68 12.82 -0.10
CA SER A 92 -18.77 13.50 -0.80
C SER A 92 -18.21 14.59 -1.72
N GLY A 93 -18.07 14.30 -3.01
CA GLY A 93 -17.73 15.29 -4.04
C GLY A 93 -16.36 15.13 -4.66
N ALA A 94 -16.08 15.98 -5.67
CA ALA A 94 -14.82 15.97 -6.40
C ALA A 94 -13.67 16.52 -5.56
N VAL A 95 -12.48 15.97 -5.77
CA VAL A 95 -11.22 16.39 -5.15
C VAL A 95 -10.24 16.76 -6.24
N PHE A 96 -9.49 17.83 -6.02
CA PHE A 96 -8.39 18.26 -6.87
C PHE A 96 -7.27 18.82 -6.00
N ASP A 97 -6.06 18.30 -6.19
CA ASP A 97 -4.82 18.80 -5.57
C ASP A 97 -3.85 19.16 -6.70
N ASP A 98 -3.49 20.43 -6.81
CA ASP A 98 -2.53 20.97 -7.78
C ASP A 98 -1.12 21.10 -7.20
N PHE A 99 -0.92 20.62 -5.97
CA PHE A 99 0.37 20.60 -5.28
C PHE A 99 1.09 21.97 -5.26
N LEU A 100 0.32 23.06 -5.31
CA LEU A 100 0.85 24.41 -5.14
C LEU A 100 1.26 24.65 -3.69
N GLY A 101 2.48 25.12 -3.49
CA GLY A 101 2.97 25.53 -2.19
C GLY A 101 4.47 25.83 -2.18
N PRO A 102 5.01 26.38 -1.08
CA PRO A 102 6.43 26.69 -0.98
C PRO A 102 7.32 25.44 -1.13
N ALA A 103 8.49 25.60 -1.75
CA ALA A 103 9.47 24.53 -1.86
C ALA A 103 9.84 23.95 -0.48
N GLY A 104 9.85 22.63 -0.37
CA GLY A 104 10.16 21.90 0.87
C GLY A 104 8.99 21.71 1.83
N SER A 105 7.81 22.27 1.53
CA SER A 105 6.60 22.04 2.34
C SER A 105 6.00 20.65 2.09
N ALA A 106 5.18 20.17 3.01
CA ALA A 106 4.45 18.91 2.87
C ALA A 106 3.23 19.07 1.93
N PRO A 107 2.75 17.99 1.28
CA PRO A 107 1.49 18.03 0.52
C PRO A 107 0.29 18.36 1.41
N ASN A 108 -0.83 18.73 0.78
CA ASN A 108 -2.02 19.17 1.50
C ASN A 108 -2.53 18.11 2.49
N ALA A 109 -2.43 18.42 3.78
CA ALA A 109 -2.83 17.52 4.86
C ALA A 109 -4.35 17.26 4.93
N GLN A 110 -5.17 17.97 4.16
CA GLN A 110 -6.59 17.64 3.98
C GLN A 110 -6.79 16.41 3.11
N PHE A 111 -5.84 16.09 2.23
CA PHE A 111 -5.94 14.98 1.29
C PHE A 111 -4.95 13.87 1.58
N TRP A 112 -3.73 14.20 2.03
CA TRP A 112 -2.62 13.25 2.10
C TRP A 112 -2.07 13.07 3.50
N ASP A 113 -1.75 11.83 3.86
CA ASP A 113 -0.85 11.47 4.96
C ASP A 113 0.38 10.76 4.41
N ALA A 114 1.54 10.98 5.03
CA ALA A 114 2.71 10.14 4.79
C ALA A 114 2.59 8.81 5.54
N ALA A 115 3.04 7.73 4.91
CA ALA A 115 3.09 6.38 5.49
C ALA A 115 4.56 5.96 5.71
N PRO A 116 5.23 6.44 6.78
CA PRO A 116 6.61 6.10 7.08
C PRO A 116 6.77 4.63 7.52
N GLY A 117 8.00 4.12 7.39
CA GLY A 117 8.36 2.75 7.75
C GLY A 117 8.70 1.88 6.53
N PRO A 118 9.14 0.63 6.75
CA PRO A 118 9.37 -0.33 5.68
C PRO A 118 8.08 -0.62 4.91
N THR A 119 8.20 -0.90 3.60
CA THR A 119 7.07 -1.38 2.82
C THR A 119 6.88 -2.87 3.04
N ALA A 120 5.85 -3.25 3.82
CA ALA A 120 5.55 -4.66 4.06
C ALA A 120 5.04 -5.39 2.82
N GLY A 121 5.16 -6.72 2.84
CA GLY A 121 4.57 -7.64 1.88
C GLY A 121 5.35 -7.84 0.58
N ILE A 122 6.12 -6.84 0.12
CA ILE A 122 6.88 -6.94 -1.14
C ILE A 122 8.39 -7.08 -0.97
N GLY A 123 8.88 -7.05 0.27
CA GLY A 123 10.31 -7.16 0.58
C GLY A 123 11.15 -6.00 0.02
N ALA A 124 10.57 -4.80 -0.06
CA ALA A 124 11.28 -3.63 -0.55
C ALA A 124 12.35 -3.17 0.44
N LEU A 125 13.43 -2.56 -0.06
CA LEU A 125 14.63 -2.23 0.74
C LEU A 125 14.58 -0.82 1.34
N GLU A 126 13.67 0.04 0.90
CA GLU A 126 13.54 1.39 1.44
C GLU A 126 12.84 1.42 2.80
N ASN A 127 13.23 2.40 3.60
CA ASN A 127 12.41 2.89 4.69
C ASN A 127 11.71 4.19 4.25
N ASN A 128 10.38 4.18 4.16
CA ASN A 128 9.61 5.38 3.86
C ASN A 128 9.72 6.39 5.00
N THR A 129 9.78 7.68 4.68
CA THR A 129 9.92 8.73 5.69
C THR A 129 8.95 9.88 5.46
N VAL A 130 8.80 10.72 6.50
CA VAL A 130 8.09 12.00 6.43
C VAL A 130 9.04 13.16 6.13
N SER A 131 10.32 12.87 5.84
CA SER A 131 11.34 13.89 5.61
C SER A 131 11.08 14.63 4.29
N PRO A 132 11.26 15.97 4.25
CA PRO A 132 11.26 16.72 3.00
C PRO A 132 12.27 16.22 1.96
N SER A 133 13.31 15.50 2.38
CA SER A 133 14.22 14.82 1.43
C SER A 133 13.50 13.79 0.57
N ASN A 134 12.45 13.15 1.08
CA ASN A 134 11.71 12.09 0.38
C ASN A 134 10.32 12.51 -0.10
N VAL A 135 9.61 13.39 0.63
CA VAL A 135 8.26 13.86 0.27
C VAL A 135 8.17 15.36 0.50
N ARG A 136 8.00 16.15 -0.57
CA ARG A 136 7.89 17.61 -0.50
C ARG A 136 7.18 18.20 -1.70
N LEU A 137 6.75 19.46 -1.59
CA LEU A 137 6.44 20.31 -2.74
C LEU A 137 7.73 20.95 -3.27
N ASP A 138 7.86 21.12 -4.58
CA ASP A 138 9.06 21.72 -5.20
C ASP A 138 9.03 23.25 -5.33
N GLY A 139 7.89 23.89 -5.06
CA GLY A 139 7.70 25.32 -5.26
C GLY A 139 7.27 25.72 -6.67
N GLN A 140 7.10 24.75 -7.57
CA GLN A 140 6.75 24.94 -8.98
C GLN A 140 5.42 24.27 -9.35
N GLY A 141 4.66 23.80 -8.35
CA GLY A 141 3.38 23.11 -8.55
C GLY A 141 3.53 21.60 -8.71
N HIS A 142 4.57 20.99 -8.12
CA HIS A 142 4.67 19.54 -8.09
C HIS A 142 4.88 19.01 -6.67
N LEU A 143 4.20 17.90 -6.39
CA LEU A 143 4.65 16.96 -5.38
C LEU A 143 5.89 16.22 -5.90
N VAL A 144 6.88 16.09 -5.03
CA VAL A 144 8.10 15.32 -5.23
C VAL A 144 8.08 14.14 -4.28
N ILE A 145 8.13 12.93 -4.84
CA ILE A 145 8.51 11.71 -4.11
C ILE A 145 9.89 11.30 -4.60
N GLU A 146 10.84 11.18 -3.69
CA GLU A 146 12.25 10.96 -4.03
C GLU A 146 12.84 9.80 -3.23
N ALA A 147 13.27 8.76 -3.94
CA ALA A 147 14.04 7.68 -3.38
C ALA A 147 15.53 8.05 -3.33
N GLN A 148 16.19 7.78 -2.22
CA GLN A 148 17.59 8.12 -1.96
C GLN A 148 18.38 6.92 -1.47
N ALA A 149 19.63 6.81 -1.92
CA ALA A 149 20.62 5.97 -1.26
C ALA A 149 21.16 6.69 -0.02
N THR A 150 21.31 5.94 1.05
CA THR A 150 21.91 6.38 2.32
C THR A 150 23.12 5.51 2.64
N PRO A 151 23.99 5.90 3.59
CA PRO A 151 25.12 5.07 4.01
C PRO A 151 24.74 3.66 4.51
N THR A 152 23.48 3.45 4.93
CA THR A 152 23.03 2.22 5.59
C THR A 152 21.86 1.54 4.87
N GLY A 153 21.46 1.99 3.68
CA GLY A 153 20.29 1.46 2.97
C GLY A 153 19.63 2.52 2.10
N TYR A 154 18.31 2.48 1.99
CA TYR A 154 17.55 3.38 1.12
C TYR A 154 16.42 4.07 1.90
N THR A 155 16.08 5.30 1.52
CA THR A 155 14.88 5.99 1.98
C THR A 155 14.01 6.36 0.80
N SER A 156 12.71 6.47 1.04
CA SER A 156 11.75 6.91 0.01
C SER A 156 10.54 7.57 0.65
N GLY A 157 9.54 7.89 -0.17
CA GLY A 157 8.26 8.41 0.24
C GLY A 157 7.11 7.50 -0.20
N ARG A 158 6.14 7.38 0.69
CA ARG A 158 4.80 6.85 0.42
C ARG A 158 3.78 7.79 1.04
N ILE A 159 2.82 8.24 0.25
CA ILE A 159 1.69 9.02 0.74
C ILE A 159 0.37 8.34 0.38
N VAL A 160 -0.63 8.52 1.24
CA VAL A 160 -1.94 7.88 1.13
C VAL A 160 -3.05 8.88 1.37
N THR A 161 -4.22 8.63 0.78
CA THR A 161 -5.44 9.41 1.03
C THR A 161 -6.39 8.77 2.05
N PHE A 162 -5.98 7.65 2.67
CA PHE A 162 -6.82 6.86 3.57
C PHE A 162 -7.44 7.70 4.70
N GLY A 163 -8.76 7.61 4.86
CA GLY A 163 -9.49 8.35 5.90
C GLY A 163 -9.62 9.84 5.64
N LYS A 164 -9.21 10.31 4.45
CA LYS A 164 -9.31 11.69 3.98
C LYS A 164 -10.08 11.78 2.66
N VAL A 165 -9.60 11.05 1.64
CA VAL A 165 -10.22 10.93 0.32
C VAL A 165 -10.47 9.45 0.02
N ASP A 166 -11.56 8.93 0.57
CA ASP A 166 -12.00 7.56 0.35
C ASP A 166 -12.99 7.55 -0.82
N MET A 167 -12.62 6.96 -1.95
CA MET A 167 -13.32 7.08 -3.22
C MET A 167 -14.19 5.85 -3.47
N LEU A 168 -15.39 6.05 -4.03
CA LEU A 168 -16.25 4.95 -4.49
C LEU A 168 -16.81 5.30 -5.85
N TYR A 169 -16.34 4.59 -6.88
CA TYR A 169 -16.64 4.84 -8.29
C TYR A 169 -16.23 6.25 -8.76
N GLY A 170 -16.37 6.50 -10.06
CA GLY A 170 -15.94 7.75 -10.69
C GLY A 170 -14.60 7.59 -11.41
N ARG A 171 -13.95 8.72 -11.65
CA ARG A 171 -12.63 8.79 -12.29
C ARG A 171 -11.59 9.23 -11.29
N VAL A 172 -10.52 8.44 -11.17
CA VAL A 172 -9.35 8.74 -10.35
C VAL A 172 -8.17 8.89 -11.29
N GLU A 173 -7.48 10.03 -11.25
CA GLU A 173 -6.42 10.34 -12.19
C GLU A 173 -5.34 11.23 -11.59
N ALA A 174 -4.11 11.06 -12.06
CA ALA A 174 -2.98 11.89 -11.67
C ALA A 174 -2.06 12.13 -12.87
N ARG A 175 -1.48 13.33 -12.94
CA ARG A 175 -0.47 13.66 -13.94
C ARG A 175 0.92 13.52 -13.33
N ILE A 176 1.66 12.50 -13.77
CA ILE A 176 2.88 12.03 -13.14
C ILE A 176 4.01 11.97 -14.17
N LYS A 177 5.21 12.40 -13.77
CA LYS A 177 6.47 12.05 -14.44
C LYS A 177 7.19 11.02 -13.58
N LEU A 178 7.38 9.82 -14.14
CA LEU A 178 7.99 8.69 -13.45
C LEU A 178 9.53 8.70 -13.55
N PRO A 179 10.26 8.28 -12.51
CA PRO A 179 11.72 8.10 -12.58
C PRO A 179 12.12 6.90 -13.43
N SER A 180 13.23 7.01 -14.14
CA SER A 180 13.74 5.97 -15.04
C SER A 180 15.10 5.48 -14.54
N THR A 181 15.15 4.30 -13.93
CA THR A 181 16.41 3.69 -13.46
C THR A 181 16.20 2.26 -12.97
N PHE A 182 17.28 1.46 -12.98
CA PHE A 182 17.27 0.08 -12.50
C PHE A 182 16.82 -0.05 -11.04
N ALA A 183 16.04 -1.10 -10.74
CA ALA A 183 15.60 -1.49 -9.38
C ALA A 183 14.78 -0.43 -8.61
N ILE A 184 14.17 0.51 -9.33
CA ILE A 184 13.21 1.47 -8.78
C ILE A 184 11.81 1.14 -9.29
N TRP A 185 10.82 1.27 -8.41
CA TRP A 185 9.43 0.94 -8.71
C TRP A 185 8.51 2.08 -8.24
N PRO A 186 8.30 3.11 -9.07
CA PRO A 186 7.30 4.13 -8.83
C PRO A 186 5.90 3.58 -9.13
N ALA A 187 4.92 3.95 -8.29
CA ALA A 187 3.56 3.44 -8.38
C ALA A 187 2.50 4.51 -8.07
N PHE A 188 1.38 4.43 -8.79
CA PHE A 188 0.12 5.09 -8.48
C PHE A 188 -1.00 4.05 -8.51
N TRP A 189 -1.66 3.84 -7.37
CA TRP A 189 -2.55 2.71 -7.16
C TRP A 189 -3.58 3.04 -6.08
N MET A 190 -4.56 2.15 -5.93
CA MET A 190 -5.64 2.27 -4.96
C MET A 190 -5.81 0.97 -4.18
N LEU A 191 -6.15 1.07 -2.90
CA LEU A 191 -6.38 -0.06 -2.01
C LEU A 191 -7.71 0.09 -1.27
N GLY A 192 -8.43 -1.00 -1.03
CA GLY A 192 -9.70 -0.98 -0.29
C GLY A 192 -9.55 -0.42 1.12
N THR A 193 -10.46 0.47 1.52
CA THR A 193 -10.43 1.09 2.88
C THR A 193 -10.65 0.07 4.00
N ASN A 194 -11.20 -1.10 3.67
CA ASN A 194 -11.36 -2.23 4.58
C ASN A 194 -10.08 -3.08 4.72
N PHE A 195 -8.93 -2.67 4.16
CA PHE A 195 -7.65 -3.39 4.29
C PHE A 195 -7.33 -3.81 5.72
N PHE A 196 -7.56 -2.95 6.71
CA PHE A 196 -7.27 -3.27 8.12
C PHE A 196 -8.24 -4.29 8.74
N GLU A 197 -9.36 -4.58 8.07
CA GLU A 197 -10.37 -5.54 8.53
C GLU A 197 -10.22 -6.90 7.84
N VAL A 198 -9.99 -6.88 6.53
CA VAL A 198 -10.00 -8.10 5.70
C VAL A 198 -8.63 -8.48 5.16
N SER A 199 -7.64 -7.60 5.30
CA SER A 199 -6.28 -7.73 4.74
C SER A 199 -6.26 -7.79 3.21
N TRP A 200 -5.04 -7.80 2.67
CA TRP A 200 -4.81 -8.08 1.26
C TRP A 200 -4.82 -9.60 1.03
N PRO A 201 -5.35 -10.11 -0.10
CA PRO A 201 -5.94 -9.38 -1.23
C PRO A 201 -7.46 -9.15 -1.11
N GLN A 202 -8.08 -9.47 0.04
CA GLN A 202 -9.54 -9.42 0.21
C GLN A 202 -10.13 -8.01 0.11
N CYS A 203 -9.34 -6.99 0.43
CA CYS A 203 -9.74 -5.58 0.29
C CYS A 203 -9.78 -5.07 -1.15
N GLY A 204 -9.15 -5.78 -2.09
CA GLY A 204 -9.00 -5.34 -3.47
C GLY A 204 -7.92 -4.28 -3.66
N GLU A 205 -7.23 -4.36 -4.79
CA GLU A 205 -6.19 -3.43 -5.22
C GLU A 205 -6.41 -3.07 -6.70
N ILE A 206 -6.26 -1.80 -7.04
CA ILE A 206 -6.27 -1.31 -8.44
C ILE A 206 -4.96 -0.59 -8.70
N ASP A 207 -4.11 -1.17 -9.53
CA ASP A 207 -2.83 -0.57 -9.92
C ASP A 207 -3.02 0.23 -11.20
N ILE A 208 -3.03 1.55 -11.07
CA ILE A 208 -3.26 2.46 -12.21
C ILE A 208 -1.98 2.54 -13.05
N VAL A 209 -0.82 2.61 -12.40
CA VAL A 209 0.47 2.39 -13.03
C VAL A 209 1.50 1.85 -12.03
N ASP A 210 2.18 0.79 -12.46
CA ASP A 210 3.41 0.27 -11.88
C ASP A 210 4.50 0.24 -12.95
N MET A 211 5.58 0.98 -12.76
CA MET A 211 6.74 0.86 -13.64
C MET A 211 7.82 0.06 -12.94
N VAL A 212 8.30 -1.01 -13.57
CA VAL A 212 9.24 -1.93 -12.92
C VAL A 212 10.60 -1.90 -13.59
N SER A 213 11.63 -1.82 -12.75
CA SER A 213 13.02 -2.31 -12.91
C SER A 213 13.85 -1.93 -14.14
N ASP A 214 13.34 -1.88 -15.36
CA ASP A 214 14.18 -1.78 -16.56
C ASP A 214 13.69 -0.76 -17.58
N GLU A 215 12.79 0.14 -17.16
CA GLU A 215 12.20 1.22 -17.97
C GLU A 215 11.37 0.72 -19.16
N SER A 216 11.41 -0.58 -19.45
CA SER A 216 10.89 -1.13 -20.69
C SER A 216 9.48 -1.67 -20.53
N HIS A 217 9.00 -1.86 -19.30
CA HIS A 217 7.63 -2.31 -19.04
C HIS A 217 6.98 -1.51 -17.91
N PHE A 218 5.69 -1.26 -18.12
CA PHE A 218 4.79 -0.81 -17.08
C PHE A 218 3.53 -1.68 -17.07
N TYR A 219 2.89 -1.73 -15.92
CA TYR A 219 1.74 -2.56 -15.65
C TYR A 219 0.59 -1.70 -15.15
N ALA A 220 -0.61 -2.11 -15.52
CA ALA A 220 -1.85 -1.66 -14.90
C ALA A 220 -2.71 -2.89 -14.67
N GLY A 221 -3.42 -2.95 -13.56
CA GLY A 221 -4.12 -4.18 -13.20
C GLY A 221 -4.99 -4.10 -11.97
N ILE A 222 -5.48 -5.27 -11.59
CA ILE A 222 -6.30 -5.47 -10.40
C ILE A 222 -5.87 -6.72 -9.64
N HIS A 223 -5.90 -6.65 -8.32
CA HIS A 223 -5.72 -7.79 -7.41
C HIS A 223 -6.97 -8.01 -6.56
N GLY A 224 -7.28 -9.28 -6.30
CA GLY A 224 -8.40 -9.65 -5.44
C GLY A 224 -8.33 -11.11 -4.98
N PRO A 225 -9.27 -11.56 -4.15
CA PRO A 225 -9.22 -12.90 -3.57
C PRO A 225 -9.76 -13.97 -4.51
N VAL A 226 -9.32 -15.22 -4.29
CA VAL A 226 -9.87 -16.44 -4.90
C VAL A 226 -10.53 -17.32 -3.83
N SER A 227 -11.40 -18.24 -4.25
CA SER A 227 -12.09 -19.23 -3.41
C SER A 227 -11.76 -20.65 -3.89
N PRO A 228 -11.22 -21.54 -3.03
CA PRO A 228 -10.84 -21.30 -1.62
C PRO A 228 -9.76 -20.21 -1.48
N PRO A 229 -9.67 -19.55 -0.31
CA PRO A 229 -8.76 -18.42 -0.13
C PRO A 229 -7.31 -18.84 -0.31
N GLU A 230 -6.65 -18.26 -1.30
CA GLU A 230 -5.20 -18.33 -1.49
C GLU A 230 -4.57 -17.02 -1.00
N PRO A 231 -3.46 -17.07 -0.25
CA PRO A 231 -2.79 -15.87 0.26
C PRO A 231 -2.42 -14.86 -0.82
N SER A 232 -2.10 -15.33 -2.03
CA SER A 232 -1.73 -14.48 -3.17
C SER A 232 -2.91 -13.93 -3.97
N GLY A 233 -4.12 -14.44 -3.77
CA GLY A 233 -5.29 -14.05 -4.57
C GLY A 233 -5.11 -14.32 -6.08
N TYR A 234 -5.81 -13.53 -6.89
CA TYR A 234 -5.58 -13.39 -8.32
C TYR A 234 -4.93 -12.05 -8.63
N VAL A 235 -4.25 -12.01 -9.77
CA VAL A 235 -3.76 -10.79 -10.41
C VAL A 235 -4.22 -10.80 -11.87
N LEU A 236 -4.82 -9.71 -12.33
CA LEU A 236 -5.07 -9.47 -13.74
C LEU A 236 -4.36 -8.19 -14.13
N THR A 237 -3.29 -8.31 -14.89
CA THR A 237 -2.48 -7.17 -15.34
C THR A 237 -2.39 -7.13 -16.85
N THR A 238 -2.39 -5.92 -17.40
CA THR A 238 -1.89 -5.65 -18.73
C THR A 238 -0.45 -5.21 -18.59
N ALA A 239 0.45 -5.84 -19.35
CA ALA A 239 1.84 -5.42 -19.45
C ALA A 239 2.01 -4.70 -20.79
N LYS A 240 2.47 -3.46 -20.74
CA LYS A 240 2.83 -2.71 -21.95
C LYS A 240 4.31 -2.43 -21.93
N ARG A 241 4.91 -2.45 -23.12
CA ARG A 241 6.24 -1.91 -23.25
C ARG A 241 6.16 -0.40 -23.22
N SER A 242 6.92 0.22 -22.32
CA SER A 242 7.36 1.60 -22.56
C SER A 242 8.23 1.50 -23.81
N SER A 243 7.65 1.93 -24.93
CA SER A 243 8.24 1.84 -26.26
C SER A 243 8.23 3.24 -26.84
N ASP A 244 8.83 3.41 -28.03
CA ASP A 244 8.83 4.70 -28.73
C ASP A 244 7.41 5.30 -28.88
N ASP A 245 6.37 4.45 -28.85
CA ASP A 245 4.96 4.87 -28.96
C ASP A 245 4.37 5.42 -27.64
N MET A 246 5.02 5.22 -26.49
CA MET A 246 4.58 5.74 -25.17
C MET A 246 5.75 5.84 -24.18
N PRO A 247 6.65 6.84 -24.34
CA PRO A 247 7.84 7.01 -23.49
C PRO A 247 7.48 7.62 -22.12
N LEU A 248 7.01 6.78 -21.19
CA LEU A 248 6.43 7.22 -19.91
C LEU A 248 7.35 8.02 -18.97
N THR A 249 8.66 8.01 -19.25
CA THR A 249 9.68 8.61 -18.38
C THR A 249 10.25 9.93 -18.92
N ASP A 250 10.00 10.25 -20.20
CA ASP A 250 10.49 11.48 -20.83
C ASP A 250 9.75 12.72 -20.30
N GLY A 251 8.48 12.56 -19.95
CA GLY A 251 7.60 13.66 -19.58
C GLY A 251 6.55 13.27 -18.56
N PHE A 252 5.61 14.20 -18.36
CA PHE A 252 4.42 13.94 -17.57
C PHE A 252 3.36 13.28 -18.46
N HIS A 253 2.74 12.25 -17.91
CA HIS A 253 1.59 11.55 -18.48
C HIS A 253 0.44 11.53 -17.49
N THR A 254 -0.79 11.45 -17.98
CA THR A 254 -1.98 11.32 -17.13
C THR A 254 -2.36 9.85 -17.01
N TYR A 255 -2.24 9.31 -15.81
CA TYR A 255 -2.60 7.94 -15.47
C TYR A 255 -3.98 7.95 -14.82
N TRP A 256 -4.89 7.08 -15.25
CA TRP A 256 -6.28 7.14 -14.82
C TRP A 256 -6.97 5.78 -14.69
N ALA A 257 -7.95 5.74 -13.78
CA ALA A 257 -8.93 4.68 -13.65
C ALA A 257 -10.34 5.26 -13.77
N ASN A 258 -11.14 4.74 -14.70
CA ASN A 258 -12.59 4.91 -14.73
C ASN A 258 -13.21 3.69 -14.04
N TRP A 259 -13.93 3.92 -12.95
CA TRP A 259 -14.44 2.89 -12.06
C TRP A 259 -15.93 3.10 -11.81
N ARG A 260 -16.72 2.03 -11.94
CA ARG A 260 -18.17 2.03 -11.67
C ARG A 260 -18.56 0.64 -11.16
N PRO A 261 -19.83 0.40 -10.73
CA PRO A 261 -20.25 -0.93 -10.32
C PRO A 261 -19.88 -1.97 -11.38
N ASP A 262 -19.16 -3.01 -10.95
CA ASP A 262 -18.77 -4.16 -11.77
C ASP A 262 -17.95 -3.84 -13.04
N PHE A 263 -17.27 -2.69 -13.08
CA PHE A 263 -16.41 -2.31 -14.20
C PHE A 263 -15.26 -1.40 -13.78
N ILE A 264 -14.05 -1.72 -14.25
CA ILE A 264 -12.85 -0.91 -14.13
C ILE A 264 -12.21 -0.80 -15.51
N GLN A 265 -11.85 0.42 -15.92
CA GLN A 265 -11.03 0.68 -17.09
C GLN A 265 -9.82 1.52 -16.67
N LEU A 266 -8.63 1.09 -17.06
CA LEU A 266 -7.37 1.75 -16.75
C LEU A 266 -6.78 2.33 -18.03
N GLY A 267 -6.09 3.46 -17.93
CA GLY A 267 -5.48 4.10 -19.09
C GLY A 267 -4.38 5.10 -18.79
N VAL A 268 -3.70 5.50 -19.86
CA VAL A 268 -2.64 6.51 -19.86
C VAL A 268 -2.91 7.50 -20.98
N ASP A 269 -2.85 8.78 -20.66
CA ASP A 269 -3.24 9.89 -21.53
C ASP A 269 -4.62 9.61 -22.17
N ASP A 270 -4.69 9.63 -23.50
CA ASP A 270 -5.90 9.34 -24.26
C ASP A 270 -6.07 7.85 -24.61
N THR A 271 -5.22 6.97 -24.07
CA THR A 271 -5.15 5.54 -24.44
C THR A 271 -5.68 4.64 -23.32
N PRO A 272 -6.83 3.97 -23.52
CA PRO A 272 -7.26 2.87 -22.66
C PRO A 272 -6.30 1.68 -22.77
N LEU A 273 -5.96 1.07 -21.63
CA LEU A 273 -5.00 -0.03 -21.55
C LEU A 273 -5.62 -1.36 -21.19
N ALA A 274 -6.60 -1.36 -20.28
CA ALA A 274 -7.28 -2.55 -19.82
C ALA A 274 -8.71 -2.25 -19.40
N GLU A 275 -9.57 -3.26 -19.53
CA GLU A 275 -10.93 -3.28 -19.02
C GLU A 275 -11.17 -4.58 -18.25
N TYR A 276 -11.73 -4.44 -17.05
CA TYR A 276 -12.03 -5.55 -16.16
C TYR A 276 -13.48 -5.49 -15.72
N THR A 277 -14.14 -6.64 -15.75
CA THR A 277 -15.48 -6.87 -15.23
C THR A 277 -15.47 -8.16 -14.41
N PRO A 278 -16.53 -8.49 -13.65
CA PRO A 278 -16.66 -9.80 -13.04
C PRO A 278 -16.46 -10.98 -14.02
N ALA A 279 -16.82 -10.80 -15.30
CA ALA A 279 -16.62 -11.82 -16.33
C ALA A 279 -15.15 -11.99 -16.77
N SER A 280 -14.29 -11.02 -16.47
CA SER A 280 -12.84 -11.11 -16.72
C SER A 280 -12.11 -12.00 -15.70
N LEU A 281 -12.76 -12.30 -14.57
CA LEU A 281 -12.12 -12.98 -13.44
C LEU A 281 -11.89 -14.48 -13.70
N PRO A 282 -10.77 -15.05 -13.22
CA PRO A 282 -10.53 -16.49 -13.32
C PRO A 282 -11.54 -17.29 -12.45
N PRO A 283 -11.74 -18.59 -12.71
CA PRO A 283 -12.64 -19.41 -11.90
C PRO A 283 -12.30 -19.33 -10.40
N GLY A 284 -13.32 -19.09 -9.57
CA GLY A 284 -13.17 -18.97 -8.12
C GLY A 284 -12.72 -17.59 -7.63
N ALA A 285 -12.32 -16.67 -8.51
CA ALA A 285 -12.05 -15.29 -8.12
C ALA A 285 -13.32 -14.52 -7.75
N GLN A 286 -13.17 -13.54 -6.86
CA GLN A 286 -14.26 -12.69 -6.39
C GLN A 286 -14.03 -11.23 -6.82
N TRP A 287 -15.10 -10.58 -7.26
CA TRP A 287 -15.10 -9.15 -7.53
C TRP A 287 -15.28 -8.38 -6.22
N VAL A 288 -14.24 -7.64 -5.80
CA VAL A 288 -14.20 -6.92 -4.51
C VAL A 288 -14.13 -5.40 -4.67
N PHE A 289 -14.29 -4.89 -5.90
CA PHE A 289 -14.16 -3.46 -6.23
C PHE A 289 -15.49 -2.70 -6.18
N ASN A 290 -16.39 -3.10 -5.29
CA ASN A 290 -17.64 -2.38 -5.02
C ASN A 290 -17.63 -1.78 -3.60
N GLU A 291 -16.44 -1.50 -3.07
CA GLU A 291 -16.16 -0.96 -1.75
C GLU A 291 -15.28 0.30 -1.89
N PRO A 292 -15.35 1.26 -0.95
CA PRO A 292 -14.49 2.44 -1.02
C PRO A 292 -13.00 2.09 -1.02
N MET A 293 -12.20 2.88 -1.74
CA MET A 293 -10.76 2.70 -1.88
C MET A 293 -10.04 4.04 -1.71
N PHE A 294 -8.78 4.02 -1.27
CA PHE A 294 -7.94 5.21 -1.14
C PHE A 294 -6.75 5.12 -2.09
N ALA A 295 -6.31 6.26 -2.63
CA ALA A 295 -5.13 6.38 -3.48
C ALA A 295 -3.82 6.36 -2.69
N ILE A 296 -2.79 5.81 -3.33
CA ILE A 296 -1.43 5.69 -2.85
C ILE A 296 -0.47 6.14 -3.95
N LEU A 297 0.53 6.94 -3.57
CA LEU A 297 1.66 7.33 -4.42
C LEU A 297 2.95 6.98 -3.69
N ASN A 298 3.86 6.25 -4.34
CA ASN A 298 5.15 5.90 -3.75
C ASN A 298 6.23 5.59 -4.79
N ILE A 299 7.46 5.45 -4.28
CA ILE A 299 8.57 4.79 -4.97
C ILE A 299 9.13 3.69 -4.07
N ALA A 300 9.04 2.43 -4.46
CA ALA A 300 9.74 1.33 -3.82
C ALA A 300 11.16 1.16 -4.39
N VAL A 301 12.09 0.66 -3.57
CA VAL A 301 13.51 0.50 -3.92
C VAL A 301 13.94 -0.93 -3.68
N GLY A 302 14.19 -1.65 -4.76
CA GLY A 302 14.71 -3.01 -4.79
C GLY A 302 13.84 -4.07 -4.13
N ASN A 303 13.75 -5.26 -4.72
CA ASN A 303 13.26 -6.48 -4.08
C ASN A 303 13.60 -7.70 -4.97
N ALA A 304 13.10 -8.88 -4.63
CA ALA A 304 13.31 -10.09 -5.43
C ALA A 304 12.71 -10.00 -6.85
N TYR A 305 11.71 -9.14 -7.08
CA TYR A 305 11.01 -8.97 -8.34
C TYR A 305 11.66 -7.93 -9.25
N ILE A 306 11.96 -6.73 -8.72
CA ILE A 306 12.55 -5.63 -9.49
C ILE A 306 14.09 -5.62 -9.46
N GLY A 307 14.70 -6.59 -8.79
CA GLY A 307 16.14 -6.66 -8.56
C GLY A 307 16.58 -5.76 -7.39
N THR A 308 17.85 -5.87 -7.01
CA THR A 308 18.47 -5.03 -5.98
C THR A 308 19.26 -3.91 -6.65
N PRO A 309 19.26 -2.67 -6.13
CA PRO A 309 20.05 -1.59 -6.71
C PRO A 309 21.53 -1.96 -6.88
N ASP A 310 22.09 -1.62 -8.02
CA ASP A 310 23.50 -1.85 -8.36
C ASP A 310 24.06 -0.65 -9.16
N ALA A 311 25.20 -0.82 -9.84
CA ALA A 311 25.84 0.24 -10.62
C ALA A 311 24.97 0.80 -11.76
N ARG A 312 23.87 0.14 -12.12
CA ARG A 312 22.86 0.62 -13.09
C ARG A 312 21.81 1.50 -12.45
N THR A 313 21.70 1.52 -11.12
CA THR A 313 20.73 2.34 -10.39
C THR A 313 21.28 3.73 -10.15
N THR A 314 20.58 4.74 -10.65
CA THR A 314 20.88 6.15 -10.40
C THR A 314 20.00 6.67 -9.26
N PHE A 315 20.64 7.26 -8.24
CA PHE A 315 19.98 7.99 -7.16
C PHE A 315 20.38 9.48 -7.18
N PRO A 316 19.51 10.40 -6.75
CA PRO A 316 18.11 10.14 -6.34
C PRO A 316 17.23 9.75 -7.53
N ALA A 317 16.20 8.95 -7.26
CA ALA A 317 15.16 8.64 -8.24
C ALA A 317 13.89 9.38 -7.87
N THR A 318 13.41 10.24 -8.77
CA THR A 318 12.37 11.23 -8.48
C THR A 318 11.10 11.00 -9.30
N MET A 319 9.97 10.88 -8.62
CA MET A 319 8.63 10.94 -9.19
C MET A 319 8.05 12.33 -8.92
N LEU A 320 7.61 13.01 -9.99
CA LEU A 320 6.93 14.29 -9.89
C LEU A 320 5.44 14.09 -10.16
N VAL A 321 4.58 14.68 -9.34
CA VAL A 321 3.13 14.69 -9.55
C VAL A 321 2.67 16.13 -9.66
N ASP A 322 2.14 16.48 -10.83
CA ASP A 322 1.64 17.82 -11.15
C ASP A 322 0.26 18.06 -10.54
N TRP A 323 -0.63 17.06 -10.64
CA TRP A 323 -1.90 17.12 -9.95
C TRP A 323 -2.48 15.73 -9.70
N PHE A 324 -3.39 15.67 -8.73
CA PHE A 324 -4.26 14.53 -8.46
C PHE A 324 -5.72 14.98 -8.54
N ARG A 325 -6.57 14.15 -9.13
CA ARG A 325 -8.00 14.42 -9.25
C ARG A 325 -8.83 13.17 -9.00
N TYR A 326 -9.91 13.37 -8.26
CA TYR A 326 -11.00 12.43 -8.13
C TYR A 326 -12.31 13.11 -8.54
N THR A 327 -13.02 12.50 -9.49
CA THR A 327 -14.34 12.94 -9.94
C THR A 327 -15.34 11.81 -9.69
N PRO A 328 -16.23 11.92 -8.67
CA PRO A 328 -17.26 10.92 -8.42
C PRO A 328 -18.16 10.68 -9.63
N LEU A 329 -18.72 9.46 -9.71
CA LEU A 329 -19.77 9.12 -10.67
C LEU A 329 -21.10 9.81 -10.33
#